data_AF-A0A2H0D0N2-F1
#
_entry.id   AF-A0A2H0D0N2-F1
#
_cell.length_a   1.000
_cell.length_b   1.000
_cell.length_c   1.000
_cell.angle_alpha   90.00
_cell.angle_beta   90.00
_cell.angle_gamma   90.00
#
_symmetry.space_group_name_H-M   'P 1'
#
loop_
_entity.id
_entity.type
_entity.pdbx_description
1 polymer ?
#
loop_
_entity_poly.entity_id
_entity_poly.type
_entity_poly.pdbx_seq_one_letter_code
_entity_poly.pdbx_strand_id
1 'polypeptide(L)'
;SAILKIEDSAGNIVEENKKTPKRVLESKIARLINDILSDNEARAPIFGLRSPLYFENEQVAVKTGTTQNYRDGWTIGYTPSLSVGVWVGNNNNVPMSKEPGVVLAGPIFHEFLEKVLLKYP
;
A
#
# COMPACT_ATOMS: atom_id res chain seq x y z
N SER A 1 -5.82 -8.33 15.56
CA SER A 1 -6.20 -9.61 14.95
C SER A 1 -7.01 -9.32 13.70
N ALA A 2 -6.94 -10.16 12.66
CA ALA A 2 -7.87 -10.09 11.52
C ALA A 2 -9.26 -10.64 11.89
N ILE A 3 -9.34 -11.42 12.97
CA ILE A 3 -10.58 -11.92 13.54
C ILE A 3 -11.19 -10.83 14.43
N LEU A 4 -12.45 -10.47 14.17
CA LEU A 4 -13.16 -9.45 14.94
C LEU A 4 -13.74 -10.02 16.24
N LYS A 5 -14.26 -11.24 16.20
CA LYS A 5 -14.97 -11.88 17.31
C LYS A 5 -14.95 -13.40 17.15
N ILE A 6 -14.85 -14.12 18.26
CA ILE A 6 -15.02 -15.57 18.36
C ILE A 6 -16.16 -15.83 19.33
N GLU A 7 -17.15 -16.62 18.89
CA GLU A 7 -18.28 -17.05 19.71
C GLU A 7 -18.32 -18.58 19.77
N ASP A 8 -18.76 -19.12 20.92
CA ASP A 8 -19.07 -20.54 21.04
C ASP A 8 -20.45 -20.87 20.44
N SER A 9 -20.83 -22.16 20.42
CA SER A 9 -22.13 -22.59 19.88
C SER A 9 -23.34 -22.11 20.67
N ALA A 10 -23.15 -21.63 21.89
CA ALA A 10 -24.20 -21.04 22.74
C ALA A 10 -24.27 -19.51 22.57
N GLY A 11 -23.42 -18.91 21.76
CA GLY A 11 -23.36 -17.47 21.52
C GLY A 11 -22.54 -16.70 22.57
N ASN A 12 -21.80 -17.37 23.44
CA ASN A 12 -20.93 -16.69 24.40
C ASN A 12 -19.68 -16.17 23.68
N ILE A 13 -19.27 -14.94 24.01
CA ILE A 13 -18.09 -14.31 23.44
C ILE A 13 -16.84 -14.91 24.10
N VAL A 14 -16.03 -15.59 23.30
CA VAL A 14 -14.74 -16.16 23.73
C VAL A 14 -13.63 -15.13 23.57
N GLU A 15 -13.64 -14.40 22.46
CA GLU A 15 -12.67 -13.33 22.16
C GLU A 15 -13.37 -12.22 21.37
N GLU A 16 -13.00 -10.97 21.63
CA GLU A 16 -13.44 -9.82 20.85
C GLU A 16 -12.26 -8.86 20.62
N ASN A 17 -12.04 -8.49 19.36
CA ASN A 17 -11.01 -7.54 19.00
C ASN A 17 -11.47 -6.11 19.30
N LYS A 18 -11.17 -5.64 20.52
CA LYS A 18 -11.38 -4.24 20.91
C LYS A 18 -10.31 -3.35 20.27
N LYS A 19 -10.62 -2.78 19.11
CA LYS A 19 -9.74 -1.84 18.40
C LYS A 19 -9.39 -0.67 19.32
N THR A 20 -8.15 -0.65 19.83
CA THR A 20 -7.65 0.42 20.69
C THR A 20 -6.70 1.29 19.87
N PRO A 21 -7.15 2.43 19.33
CA PRO A 21 -6.31 3.28 18.50
C PRO A 21 -5.16 3.85 19.32
N LYS A 22 -3.94 3.75 18.78
CA LYS A 22 -2.74 4.35 19.36
C LYS A 22 -2.16 5.36 18.39
N ARG A 23 -2.03 6.61 18.82
CA ARG A 23 -1.31 7.63 18.06
C ARG A 23 0.19 7.33 18.14
N VAL A 24 0.79 7.08 16.98
CA VAL A 24 2.24 6.81 16.87
C VAL A 24 3.03 7.98 16.29
N LEU A 25 2.34 8.91 15.63
CA LEU A 25 2.92 10.14 15.06
C LEU A 25 2.03 11.34 15.37
N GLU A 26 2.65 12.51 15.49
CA GLU A 26 1.91 13.77 15.51
C GLU A 26 1.24 14.03 14.17
N SER A 27 0.04 14.63 14.20
CA SER A 27 -0.72 14.90 12.98
C SER A 27 0.02 15.82 11.98
N LYS A 28 0.88 16.73 12.47
CA LYS A 28 1.68 17.60 11.59
C LYS A 28 2.72 16.79 10.79
N ILE A 29 3.39 15.84 11.45
CA ILE A 29 4.38 14.97 10.82
C ILE A 29 3.70 14.04 9.81
N ALA A 30 2.57 13.43 10.19
CA ALA A 30 1.81 12.56 9.31
C ALA A 30 1.34 13.29 8.03
N ARG A 31 0.87 14.53 8.17
CA ARG A 31 0.47 15.37 7.02
C ARG A 31 1.64 15.69 6.09
N LEU A 32 2.81 16.02 6.65
CA LEU A 32 4.00 16.29 5.84
C LEU A 32 4.45 15.05 5.04
N ILE A 33 4.42 13.87 5.68
CA ILE A 33 4.74 12.62 4.98
C ILE A 33 3.72 12.34 3.89
N ASN A 34 2.43 12.54 4.15
CA ASN A 34 1.38 12.38 3.14
C ASN A 34 1.59 13.31 1.94
N ASP A 35 1.88 14.59 2.19
CA ASP A 35 2.15 15.58 1.15
C ASP A 35 3.28 15.10 0.21
N ILE A 36 4.43 14.73 0.78
CA ILE A 36 5.57 14.19 0.04
C ILE A 36 5.20 12.93 -0.75
N LEU A 37 4.50 11.98 -0.12
CA LEU A 37 4.19 10.68 -0.73
C LEU A 37 3.08 10.75 -1.77
N SER A 38 2.28 11.82 -1.79
CA SER A 38 1.14 11.98 -2.71
C SER A 38 1.43 12.91 -3.89
N ASP A 39 2.55 13.63 -3.85
CA ASP A 39 2.99 14.50 -4.94
C ASP A 39 3.47 13.68 -6.16
N ASN A 40 2.76 13.85 -7.29
CA ASN A 40 3.10 13.21 -8.56
C ASN A 40 4.21 13.97 -9.32
N GLU A 41 4.23 15.29 -9.22
CA GLU A 41 5.25 16.12 -9.86
C GLU A 41 6.62 15.83 -9.25
N ALA A 42 6.68 15.69 -7.92
CA ALA A 42 7.91 15.35 -7.21
C ALA A 42 8.51 13.99 -7.62
N ARG A 43 7.68 13.01 -8.03
CA ARG A 43 8.14 11.67 -8.44
C ARG A 43 8.32 11.52 -9.96
N ALA A 44 7.77 12.44 -10.75
CA ALA A 44 7.79 12.41 -12.21
C ALA A 44 9.21 12.35 -12.83
N PRO A 45 10.27 12.99 -12.28
CA PRO A 45 11.61 12.88 -12.84
C PRO A 45 12.16 11.45 -12.92
N ILE A 46 11.67 10.54 -12.07
CA ILE A 46 12.11 9.14 -12.03
C ILE A 46 11.12 8.22 -12.75
N PHE A 47 9.81 8.43 -12.54
CA PHE A 47 8.79 7.49 -13.00
C PHE A 47 7.96 7.97 -14.19
N GLY A 48 8.05 9.26 -14.53
CA GLY A 48 7.14 9.93 -15.45
C GLY A 48 5.81 10.30 -14.82
N LEU A 49 5.13 11.27 -15.43
CA LEU A 49 3.84 11.81 -14.94
C LEU A 49 2.69 10.79 -15.00
N ARG A 50 2.77 9.81 -15.91
CA ARG A 50 1.77 8.75 -16.13
C ARG A 50 2.34 7.36 -15.82
N SER A 51 3.03 7.26 -14.70
CA SER A 51 3.53 5.98 -14.19
C SER A 51 2.37 5.13 -13.62
N PRO A 52 2.58 3.84 -13.29
CA PRO A 52 1.63 3.04 -12.52
C PRO A 52 1.27 3.62 -11.14
N LEU A 53 1.94 4.67 -10.70
CA LEU A 53 1.69 5.35 -9.42
C LEU A 53 0.75 6.55 -9.57
N TYR A 54 0.34 6.88 -10.79
CA TYR A 54 -0.58 7.97 -11.11
C TYR A 54 -2.02 7.48 -11.14
N PHE A 55 -2.93 8.28 -10.57
CA PHE A 55 -4.37 8.06 -10.59
C PHE A 55 -5.04 9.39 -10.94
N GLU A 56 -5.96 9.38 -11.90
CA GLU A 56 -6.49 10.62 -12.48
C GLU A 56 -7.41 11.39 -11.53
N ASN A 57 -8.24 10.66 -10.77
CA ASN A 57 -9.29 11.26 -9.94
C ASN A 57 -9.02 11.16 -8.44
N GLU A 58 -7.89 10.54 -8.05
CA GLU A 58 -7.63 10.18 -6.65
C GLU A 58 -6.21 10.53 -6.23
N GLN A 59 -6.08 11.10 -5.03
CA GLN A 59 -4.78 11.38 -4.44
C GLN A 59 -4.28 10.14 -3.69
N VAL A 60 -3.34 9.41 -4.30
CA VAL A 60 -2.74 8.22 -3.69
C VAL A 60 -1.33 8.53 -3.18
N ALA A 61 -1.14 8.39 -1.87
CA ALA A 61 0.18 8.42 -1.26
C ALA A 61 0.88 7.07 -1.48
N VAL A 62 2.10 7.06 -2.01
CA VAL A 62 2.75 5.79 -2.41
C VAL A 62 4.27 5.82 -2.26
N LYS A 63 4.81 4.67 -1.87
CA LYS A 63 6.25 4.42 -1.80
C LYS A 63 6.59 3.08 -2.43
N THR A 64 7.64 3.10 -3.24
CA THR A 64 8.22 1.90 -3.87
C THR A 64 9.46 1.42 -3.12
N GLY A 65 9.75 0.12 -3.23
CA GLY A 65 10.95 -0.52 -2.68
C GLY A 65 11.49 -1.61 -3.61
N THR A 66 12.81 -1.78 -3.64
CA THR A 66 13.49 -2.82 -4.42
C THR A 66 14.72 -3.27 -3.66
N THR A 67 14.92 -4.57 -3.48
CA THR A 67 16.16 -5.06 -2.85
C THR A 67 17.33 -4.95 -3.83
N GLN A 68 18.54 -4.73 -3.31
CA GLN A 68 19.75 -4.51 -4.14
C GLN A 68 20.05 -5.69 -5.09
N ASN A 69 19.65 -6.91 -4.70
CA ASN A 69 19.82 -8.12 -5.48
C ASN A 69 18.60 -8.47 -6.35
N TYR A 70 17.65 -7.54 -6.51
CA TYR A 70 16.43 -7.69 -7.33
C TYR A 70 15.58 -8.91 -6.97
N ARG A 71 15.50 -9.22 -5.67
CA ARG A 71 14.72 -10.37 -5.17
C ARG A 71 13.29 -9.99 -4.81
N ASP A 72 13.09 -8.72 -4.50
CA ASP A 72 11.82 -8.19 -4.01
C ASP A 72 11.51 -6.87 -4.72
N GLY A 73 10.29 -6.75 -5.21
CA GLY A 73 9.68 -5.51 -5.63
C GLY A 73 8.49 -5.19 -4.74
N TRP A 74 8.46 -3.99 -4.17
CA TRP A 74 7.38 -3.51 -3.32
C TRP A 74 6.75 -2.24 -3.88
N THR A 75 5.43 -2.15 -3.81
CA THR A 75 4.67 -0.90 -3.93
C THR A 75 3.66 -0.86 -2.79
N ILE A 76 3.76 0.14 -1.92
CA ILE A 76 2.86 0.34 -0.78
C ILE A 76 2.29 1.74 -0.85
N GLY A 77 0.98 1.86 -0.72
CA GLY A 77 0.30 3.15 -0.73
C GLY A 77 -1.02 3.14 0.02
N TYR A 78 -1.61 4.31 0.13
CA TYR A 78 -2.85 4.52 0.86
C TYR A 78 -3.63 5.73 0.35
N THR A 79 -4.94 5.68 0.58
CA THR A 79 -5.91 6.77 0.49
C THR A 79 -6.49 7.03 1.90
N PRO A 80 -7.39 8.01 2.10
CA PRO A 80 -8.05 8.18 3.40
C PRO A 80 -8.85 6.94 3.86
N SER A 81 -9.30 6.10 2.93
CA SER A 81 -10.17 4.95 3.17
C SER A 81 -9.46 3.59 3.18
N LEU A 82 -8.32 3.46 2.50
CA LEU A 82 -7.60 2.18 2.35
C LEU A 82 -6.08 2.31 2.43
N SER A 83 -5.45 1.23 2.90
CA SER A 83 -4.00 1.01 2.77
C SER A 83 -3.76 -0.31 2.04
N VAL A 84 -2.87 -0.29 1.05
CA VAL A 84 -2.57 -1.41 0.16
C VAL A 84 -1.07 -1.61 0.04
N GLY A 85 -0.62 -2.86 0.11
CA GLY A 85 0.76 -3.24 -0.13
C GLY A 85 0.83 -4.40 -1.11
N VAL A 86 1.66 -4.27 -2.14
CA VAL A 86 1.95 -5.32 -3.11
C VAL A 86 3.42 -5.68 -3.05
N TRP A 87 3.68 -6.98 -2.94
CA TRP A 87 5.01 -7.58 -3.07
C TRP A 87 5.03 -8.51 -4.26
N VAL A 88 6.13 -8.49 -4.98
CA VAL A 88 6.47 -9.47 -6.01
C VAL A 88 7.88 -9.99 -5.74
N GLY A 89 8.03 -11.31 -5.78
CA GLY A 89 9.28 -12.01 -5.54
C GLY A 89 9.14 -13.50 -5.86
N ASN A 90 10.27 -14.20 -6.01
CA ASN A 90 10.27 -15.64 -6.19
C ASN A 90 10.25 -16.35 -4.83
N ASN A 91 9.39 -17.35 -4.66
CA ASN A 91 9.28 -18.13 -3.41
C ASN A 91 10.58 -18.87 -3.03
N ASN A 92 11.50 -19.08 -3.98
CA ASN A 92 12.80 -19.69 -3.77
C ASN A 92 13.95 -18.67 -3.60
N ASN A 93 13.63 -17.37 -3.44
CA ASN A 93 14.59 -16.30 -3.18
C ASN A 93 15.62 -16.05 -4.30
N VAL A 94 15.39 -16.60 -5.51
CA VAL A 94 16.20 -16.31 -6.70
C VAL A 94 15.86 -14.90 -7.21
N PRO A 95 16.85 -14.11 -7.68
CA PRO A 95 16.60 -12.80 -8.29
C PRO A 95 15.56 -12.86 -9.43
N MET A 96 14.73 -11.82 -9.52
CA MET A 96 13.81 -11.58 -10.63
C MET A 96 14.53 -10.88 -11.80
N SER A 97 13.78 -10.40 -12.79
CA SER A 97 14.30 -9.41 -13.73
C SER A 97 14.83 -8.20 -12.95
N LYS A 98 15.92 -7.59 -13.43
CA LYS A 98 16.61 -6.46 -12.78
C LYS A 98 15.83 -5.15 -12.92
N GLU A 99 14.55 -5.20 -12.58
CA GLU A 99 13.58 -4.12 -12.72
C GLU A 99 13.19 -3.58 -11.35
N PRO A 100 12.86 -2.28 -11.25
CA PRO A 100 12.44 -1.67 -9.99
C PRO A 100 11.02 -2.09 -9.60
N GLY A 101 10.69 -1.91 -8.31
CA GLY A 101 9.39 -2.26 -7.74
C GLY A 101 8.20 -1.54 -8.40
N VAL A 102 8.43 -0.37 -8.96
CA VAL A 102 7.42 0.36 -9.76
C VAL A 102 7.05 -0.37 -11.06
N VAL A 103 7.97 -1.13 -11.65
CA VAL A 103 7.72 -1.95 -12.84
C VAL A 103 7.12 -3.30 -12.45
N LEU A 104 7.61 -3.91 -11.36
CA LEU A 104 7.21 -5.26 -10.95
C LEU A 104 5.88 -5.29 -10.17
N ALA A 105 5.80 -4.53 -9.08
CA ALA A 105 4.63 -4.49 -8.19
C ALA A 105 3.66 -3.36 -8.53
N GLY A 106 4.14 -2.27 -9.14
CA GLY A 106 3.36 -1.08 -9.46
C GLY A 106 2.12 -1.35 -10.32
N PRO A 107 2.19 -2.12 -11.42
CA PRO A 107 1.01 -2.39 -12.25
C PRO A 107 -0.10 -3.15 -11.51
N ILE A 108 0.27 -4.12 -10.66
CA ILE A 108 -0.69 -4.88 -9.84
C ILE A 108 -1.35 -3.95 -8.82
N PHE A 109 -0.56 -3.09 -8.17
CA PHE A 109 -1.06 -2.07 -7.24
C PHE A 109 -2.04 -1.11 -7.91
N HIS A 110 -1.70 -0.61 -9.11
CA HIS A 110 -2.53 0.28 -9.89
C HIS A 110 -3.87 -0.35 -10.27
N GLU A 111 -3.82 -1.54 -10.90
CA GLU A 111 -5.03 -2.22 -11.35
C GLU A 111 -5.98 -2.57 -10.18
N PHE A 112 -5.41 -2.95 -9.03
CA PHE A 112 -6.19 -3.20 -7.83
C PHE A 112 -6.89 -1.93 -7.33
N LEU A 113 -6.16 -0.81 -7.18
CA LEU A 113 -6.74 0.43 -6.66
C LEU A 113 -7.75 1.05 -7.62
N GLU A 114 -7.50 1.07 -8.93
CA GLU A 114 -8.47 1.54 -9.94
C GLU A 114 -9.83 0.84 -9.78
N LYS A 115 -9.84 -0.45 -9.43
CA LYS A 115 -11.08 -1.20 -9.20
C LYS A 115 -11.70 -0.92 -7.84
N VAL A 116 -10.88 -0.85 -6.79
CA VAL A 116 -11.37 -0.78 -5.40
C VAL A 116 -11.85 0.63 -5.03
N LEU A 117 -11.22 1.68 -5.56
CA LEU A 117 -11.58 3.07 -5.28
C LEU A 117 -12.97 3.44 -5.84
N LEU A 118 -13.45 2.74 -6.88
CA LEU A 118 -14.85 2.87 -7.35
C LEU A 118 -15.89 2.50 -6.27
N LYS A 119 -15.50 1.65 -5.32
CA LYS A 119 -16.37 1.18 -4.22
C LYS A 119 -16.04 1.85 -2.89
N TYR A 120 -14.77 2.19 -2.69
CA TYR A 120 -14.25 2.78 -1.47
C TYR A 120 -13.37 3.98 -1.85
N PRO A 121 -13.98 5.11 -2.23
CA PRO A 121 -13.22 6.33 -2.51
C PRO A 121 -12.40 6.75 -1.27
#